data_AF-A0A7C7KY54-F1
#
_entry.id   AF-A0A7C7KY54-F1
#
_cell.length_a   1.000
_cell.length_b   1.000
_cell.length_c   1.000
_cell.angle_alpha   90.00
_cell.angle_beta   90.00
_cell.angle_gamma   90.00
#
_symmetry.space_group_name_H-M   'P 1'
#
loop_
_entity.id
_entity.type
_entity.pdbx_description
1 polymer ?
#
loop_
_entity_poly.entity_id
_entity_poly.type
_entity_poly.pdbx_seq_one_letter_code
_entity_poly.pdbx_strand_id
1 'polypeptide(L)'
;MVERDEFIGRATASQTDPNTSDRFNFWLRQGIVVNPFDVVAVEQVNSNGTIAIDRGEFVGSRTYGIVLNLEHRTDAPTHLSNFIANDFGENFGEPQTPRQGTTVAKVAVLSNDDDIYMPVPNEARVCFADERGIHIALGLDTIPERRRVPAGLLRMSNGTQAVVYADLAYILGPEGAHVNITGISGLATKTSYIMFLLQSIMQTLERQQRQDEVAIIILNVKHSDLLHIDEEPEPLSPEQLEMWDALGLQPRPFRNVHYFLPCGRQTMSTREPNSFPPLPNTYNTYGYALSDCTDKLDLLFSHIPDPWETLSTIVAELMKGLEEGRGDYKMLQTWNDLLNRPPLVRDGEPKGFAGVPATSVRRFLRHLRRIVKTRTTGLFVAQRPTWMVSLSDKMREIRGGHVYVVDIAKLTDDEQTLVFGDILRTIYELYAEEAVWEEEELPRKVIIFVDELNKYAPKRERES
;
A
#
# COMPACT_ATOMS: atom_id res chain seq x y z
N MET A 1 -22.11 20.32 -26.39
CA MET A 1 -23.50 19.81 -26.41
C MET A 1 -23.74 19.24 -25.03
N VAL A 2 -24.72 19.73 -24.28
CA VAL A 2 -25.02 19.19 -22.95
C VAL A 2 -25.58 17.79 -23.16
N GLU A 3 -24.78 16.76 -22.86
CA GLU A 3 -25.27 15.39 -22.82
C GLU A 3 -26.43 15.34 -21.84
N ARG A 4 -27.62 15.00 -22.35
CA ARG A 4 -28.78 14.80 -21.50
C ARG A 4 -28.50 13.60 -20.61
N ASP A 5 -28.62 13.78 -19.29
CA ASP A 5 -28.49 12.69 -18.32
C ASP A 5 -29.31 11.47 -18.76
N GLU A 6 -28.62 10.36 -19.02
CA GLU A 6 -29.22 9.15 -19.56
C GLU A 6 -30.18 8.56 -18.51
N PHE A 7 -31.48 8.59 -18.81
CA PHE A 7 -32.51 8.07 -17.91
C PHE A 7 -32.45 6.55 -17.82
N ILE A 8 -32.26 6.03 -16.61
CA ILE A 8 -32.13 4.59 -16.36
C ILE A 8 -33.28 4.02 -15.53
N GLY A 9 -34.03 4.83 -14.78
CA GLY A 9 -35.08 4.32 -13.91
C GLY A 9 -35.71 5.37 -13.01
N ARG A 10 -36.60 4.92 -12.12
CA ARG A 10 -37.16 5.78 -11.06
C ARG A 10 -36.99 5.16 -9.69
N ALA A 11 -36.74 6.02 -8.71
CA ALA A 11 -36.66 5.64 -7.31
C ALA A 11 -37.97 4.99 -6.88
N THR A 12 -37.86 3.92 -6.10
CA THR A 12 -39.01 3.16 -5.60
C THR A 12 -38.84 2.87 -4.12
N ALA A 13 -39.91 3.08 -3.36
CA ALA A 13 -39.99 2.70 -1.96
C ALA A 13 -41.22 1.81 -1.74
N SER A 14 -41.06 0.73 -0.98
CA SER A 14 -42.17 -0.14 -0.58
C SER A 14 -42.34 -0.13 0.94
N GLN A 15 -43.45 -0.68 1.43
CA GLN A 15 -43.69 -0.76 2.88
C GLN A 15 -42.61 -1.59 3.62
N THR A 16 -42.04 -2.59 2.95
CA THR A 16 -41.03 -3.49 3.54
C THR A 16 -39.59 -3.10 3.19
N ASP A 17 -39.41 -2.20 2.22
CA ASP A 17 -38.10 -1.71 1.76
C ASP A 17 -38.21 -0.20 1.44
N PRO A 18 -38.18 0.65 2.48
CA PRO A 18 -38.30 2.10 2.33
C PRO A 18 -36.96 2.73 1.91
N ASN A 19 -37.03 3.89 1.23
CA ASN A 19 -35.85 4.74 1.06
C ASN A 19 -35.54 5.47 2.38
N THR A 20 -34.26 5.57 2.71
CA THR A 20 -33.73 6.27 3.89
C THR A 20 -32.72 7.33 3.45
N SER A 21 -32.15 8.07 4.39
CA SER A 21 -31.14 9.11 4.09
C SER A 21 -29.82 8.53 3.56
N ASP A 22 -29.51 7.28 3.90
CA ASP A 22 -28.26 6.59 3.55
C ASP A 22 -28.43 5.60 2.37
N ARG A 23 -29.67 5.29 1.96
CA ARG A 23 -29.92 4.30 0.90
C ARG A 23 -31.22 4.58 0.15
N PHE A 24 -31.28 4.21 -1.12
CA PHE A 24 -32.52 4.17 -1.86
C PHE A 24 -32.53 3.03 -2.88
N ASN A 25 -33.72 2.68 -3.34
CA ASN A 25 -33.91 1.68 -4.38
C ASN A 25 -34.45 2.34 -5.65
N PHE A 26 -34.14 1.80 -6.82
CA PHE A 26 -34.78 2.22 -8.07
C PHE A 26 -35.03 1.02 -8.99
N TRP A 27 -36.13 1.04 -9.74
CA TRP A 27 -36.36 0.04 -10.78
C TRP A 27 -35.66 0.45 -12.07
N LEU A 28 -35.08 -0.54 -12.77
CA LEU A 28 -34.30 -0.33 -13.97
C LEU A 28 -35.17 -0.43 -15.22
N ARG A 29 -34.99 0.50 -16.16
CA ARG A 29 -35.60 0.46 -17.49
C ARG A 29 -35.07 -0.74 -18.28
N GLN A 30 -35.95 -1.41 -19.02
CA GLN A 30 -35.56 -2.54 -19.88
C GLN A 30 -34.50 -2.13 -20.91
N GLY A 31 -33.50 -3.01 -21.11
CA GLY A 31 -32.42 -2.83 -22.08
C GLY A 31 -31.23 -2.00 -21.59
N ILE A 32 -31.30 -1.42 -20.39
CA ILE A 32 -30.16 -0.72 -19.78
C ILE A 32 -29.32 -1.72 -18.97
N VAL A 33 -28.00 -1.60 -19.09
CA VAL A 33 -27.04 -2.38 -18.31
C VAL A 33 -26.51 -1.51 -17.18
N VAL A 34 -26.67 -1.96 -15.95
CA VAL A 34 -26.09 -1.36 -14.74
C VAL A 34 -25.37 -2.46 -13.98
N ASN A 35 -24.16 -2.17 -13.53
CA ASN A 35 -23.34 -3.07 -12.72
C ASN A 35 -23.22 -2.55 -11.28
N PRO A 36 -22.89 -3.43 -10.32
CA PRO A 36 -22.39 -2.98 -9.03
C PRO A 36 -21.23 -2.00 -9.21
N PHE A 37 -21.16 -1.01 -8.32
CA PHE A 37 -20.22 0.11 -8.31
C PHE A 37 -20.44 1.20 -9.36
N ASP A 38 -21.45 1.10 -10.22
CA ASP A 38 -21.88 2.25 -11.02
C ASP A 38 -22.40 3.38 -10.11
N VAL A 39 -22.09 4.61 -10.49
CA VAL A 39 -22.54 5.82 -9.79
C VAL A 39 -23.77 6.38 -10.50
N VAL A 40 -24.82 6.62 -9.73
CA VAL A 40 -26.10 7.15 -10.22
C VAL A 40 -26.39 8.49 -9.58
N ALA A 41 -27.09 9.35 -10.32
CA ALA A 41 -27.63 10.61 -9.84
C ALA A 41 -29.16 10.51 -9.78
N VAL A 42 -29.75 10.99 -8.69
CA VAL A 42 -31.20 11.05 -8.51
C VAL A 42 -31.65 12.46 -8.16
N GLU A 43 -32.74 12.87 -8.79
CA GLU A 43 -33.42 14.15 -8.53
C GLU A 43 -33.90 14.22 -7.07
N GLN A 44 -33.54 15.30 -6.37
CA GLN A 44 -33.94 15.58 -4.99
C GLN A 44 -34.48 17.02 -4.84
N VAL A 45 -35.28 17.28 -3.81
CA VAL A 45 -35.78 18.64 -3.52
C VAL A 45 -34.64 19.66 -3.43
N ASN A 46 -34.91 20.95 -3.64
CA ASN A 46 -33.95 22.02 -3.33
C ASN A 46 -33.96 22.41 -1.85
N SER A 47 -33.02 23.26 -1.44
CA SER A 47 -32.91 23.86 -0.10
C SER A 47 -34.21 24.50 0.43
N ASN A 48 -35.12 24.94 -0.45
CA ASN A 48 -36.44 25.47 -0.09
C ASN A 48 -37.54 24.39 0.03
N GLY A 49 -37.19 23.11 -0.07
CA GLY A 49 -38.12 21.98 0.01
C GLY A 49 -39.04 21.82 -1.21
N THR A 50 -38.72 22.46 -2.33
CA THR A 50 -39.53 22.43 -3.55
C THR A 50 -38.84 21.64 -4.66
N ILE A 51 -39.63 20.89 -5.44
CA ILE A 51 -39.20 20.33 -6.72
C ILE A 51 -39.69 21.29 -7.79
N ALA A 52 -38.80 22.07 -8.37
CA ALA A 52 -39.15 22.99 -9.46
C ALA A 52 -38.67 22.41 -10.80
N ILE A 53 -39.51 22.55 -11.82
CA ILE A 53 -39.12 22.33 -13.22
C ILE A 53 -39.18 23.71 -13.88
N ASP A 54 -38.03 24.28 -14.23
CA ASP A 54 -37.97 25.54 -14.97
C ASP A 54 -37.63 25.25 -16.43
N ARG A 55 -38.45 25.76 -17.36
CA ARG A 55 -38.28 25.57 -18.82
C ARG A 55 -38.06 24.11 -19.28
N GLY A 56 -38.55 23.14 -18.52
CA GLY A 56 -38.40 21.71 -18.83
C GLY A 56 -37.12 21.07 -18.28
N GLU A 57 -36.32 21.82 -17.53
CA GLU A 57 -35.15 21.34 -16.79
C GLU A 57 -35.47 21.24 -15.30
N PHE A 58 -34.90 20.21 -14.68
CA PHE A 58 -35.02 20.01 -13.25
C PHE A 58 -34.21 21.06 -12.49
N VAL A 59 -34.87 21.79 -11.59
CA VAL A 59 -34.29 22.82 -10.71
C VAL A 59 -34.46 22.34 -9.27
N GLY A 60 -33.63 21.36 -8.91
CA GLY A 60 -33.51 20.78 -7.57
C GLY A 60 -32.07 20.33 -7.32
N SER A 61 -31.81 19.82 -6.12
CA SER A 61 -30.52 19.19 -5.81
C SER A 61 -30.43 17.80 -6.43
N ARG A 62 -29.21 17.27 -6.56
CA ARG A 62 -28.95 15.90 -6.98
C ARG A 62 -28.32 15.14 -5.83
N THR A 63 -28.91 14.01 -5.49
CA THR A 63 -28.29 13.03 -4.61
C THR A 63 -27.54 12.01 -5.46
N TYR A 64 -26.29 11.74 -5.11
CA TYR A 64 -25.44 10.77 -5.78
C TYR A 64 -25.30 9.51 -4.93
N GLY A 65 -25.30 8.35 -5.57
CA GLY A 65 -25.16 7.08 -4.88
C GLY A 65 -24.48 6.02 -5.72
N ILE A 66 -23.97 5.00 -5.04
CA ILE A 66 -23.28 3.85 -5.64
C ILE A 66 -24.18 2.61 -5.61
N VAL A 67 -24.30 1.94 -6.75
CA VAL A 67 -25.07 0.70 -6.86
C VAL A 67 -24.34 -0.41 -6.12
N LEU A 68 -24.96 -0.99 -5.09
CA LEU A 68 -24.37 -2.08 -4.32
C LEU A 68 -24.81 -3.45 -4.83
N ASN A 69 -26.07 -3.56 -5.25
CA ASN A 69 -26.64 -4.83 -5.68
C ASN A 69 -27.80 -4.61 -6.67
N LEU A 70 -28.10 -5.62 -7.48
CA LEU A 70 -29.26 -5.67 -8.36
C LEU A 70 -30.07 -6.93 -8.09
N GLU A 71 -31.38 -6.79 -7.91
CA GLU A 71 -32.30 -7.88 -7.65
C GLU A 71 -33.36 -7.94 -8.74
N HIS A 72 -33.45 -9.07 -9.44
CA HIS A 72 -34.55 -9.30 -10.39
C HIS A 72 -35.74 -9.92 -9.66
N ARG A 73 -36.83 -9.16 -9.55
CA ARG A 73 -38.07 -9.59 -8.88
C ARG A 73 -39.13 -9.89 -9.92
N THR A 74 -39.91 -10.95 -9.69
CA THR A 74 -41.03 -11.32 -10.57
C THR A 74 -42.33 -11.43 -9.76
N ASP A 75 -43.44 -11.52 -10.48
CA ASP A 75 -44.77 -11.78 -9.92
C ASP A 75 -44.96 -13.23 -9.41
N ALA A 76 -43.97 -14.11 -9.62
CA ALA A 76 -44.08 -15.51 -9.25
C ALA A 76 -43.91 -15.70 -7.73
N PRO A 77 -44.89 -16.32 -7.03
CA PRO A 77 -44.81 -16.51 -5.58
C PRO A 77 -43.80 -17.58 -5.18
N THR A 78 -43.47 -18.52 -6.08
CA THR A 78 -42.54 -19.63 -5.82
C THR A 78 -41.78 -20.03 -7.09
N HIS A 79 -40.66 -20.74 -6.94
CA HIS A 79 -39.94 -21.34 -8.07
C HIS A 79 -40.77 -22.38 -8.83
N LEU A 80 -41.69 -23.10 -8.15
CA LEU A 80 -42.58 -24.07 -8.78
C LEU A 80 -43.52 -23.40 -9.79
N SER A 81 -43.98 -22.18 -9.50
CA SER A 81 -44.80 -21.39 -10.43
C SER A 81 -44.07 -21.03 -11.72
N ASN A 82 -42.74 -20.89 -11.66
CA ASN A 82 -41.90 -20.69 -12.85
C ASN A 82 -41.67 -21.99 -13.60
N PHE A 83 -41.43 -23.10 -12.90
CA PHE A 83 -41.25 -24.42 -13.52
C PHE A 83 -42.47 -24.85 -14.32
N ILE A 84 -43.68 -24.67 -13.77
CA ILE A 84 -44.95 -24.98 -14.47
C ILE A 84 -45.16 -24.04 -15.67
N ALA A 85 -44.83 -22.75 -15.54
CA ALA A 85 -44.98 -21.78 -16.64
C ALA A 85 -44.02 -22.04 -17.82
N ASN A 86 -42.93 -22.78 -17.59
CA ASN A 86 -41.95 -23.22 -18.58
C ASN A 86 -42.13 -24.71 -18.94
N ASP A 87 -43.37 -25.20 -18.92
CA ASP A 87 -43.72 -26.56 -19.31
C ASP A 87 -42.84 -27.65 -18.66
N PHE A 88 -42.65 -27.55 -17.35
CA PHE A 88 -41.87 -28.50 -16.56
C PHE A 88 -40.40 -28.65 -17.05
N GLY A 89 -39.84 -27.60 -17.62
CA GLY A 89 -38.45 -27.55 -18.07
C GLY A 89 -38.20 -28.21 -19.44
N GLU A 90 -39.26 -28.51 -20.20
CA GLU A 90 -39.09 -28.84 -21.61
C GLU A 90 -38.59 -27.61 -22.38
N ASN A 91 -37.63 -27.82 -23.29
CA ASN A 91 -36.88 -26.75 -23.96
C ASN A 91 -37.73 -26.06 -25.05
N PHE A 92 -38.76 -25.34 -24.64
CA PHE A 92 -39.59 -24.49 -25.47
C PHE A 92 -39.02 -23.08 -25.54
N GLY A 93 -39.02 -22.48 -26.73
CA GLY A 93 -38.44 -21.16 -26.97
C GLY A 93 -39.14 -20.03 -26.21
N GLU A 94 -40.46 -20.07 -26.09
CA GLU A 94 -41.25 -19.09 -25.33
C GLU A 94 -42.04 -19.77 -24.21
N PRO A 95 -42.08 -19.19 -22.99
CA PRO A 95 -42.85 -19.73 -21.87
C PRO A 95 -44.36 -19.66 -22.16
N GLN A 96 -45.11 -20.66 -21.69
CA GLN A 96 -46.58 -20.70 -21.84
C GLN A 96 -47.27 -19.55 -21.09
N THR A 97 -46.65 -19.07 -20.01
CA THR A 97 -47.11 -17.89 -19.27
C THR A 97 -45.92 -16.99 -18.98
N PRO A 98 -45.67 -15.96 -19.82
CA PRO A 98 -44.59 -15.01 -19.59
C PRO A 98 -44.80 -14.29 -18.25
N ARG A 99 -43.83 -14.47 -17.34
CA ARG A 99 -43.83 -13.80 -16.03
C ARG A 99 -43.39 -12.35 -16.18
N GLN A 100 -44.03 -11.46 -15.42
CA GLN A 100 -43.62 -10.07 -15.39
C GLN A 100 -42.54 -9.90 -14.35
N GLY A 101 -41.41 -9.32 -14.76
CA GLY A 101 -40.25 -9.12 -13.91
C GLY A 101 -39.67 -7.73 -14.07
N THR A 102 -39.08 -7.23 -12.99
CA THR A 102 -38.32 -5.97 -12.99
C THR A 102 -37.04 -6.13 -12.18
N THR A 103 -36.01 -5.41 -12.57
CA THR A 103 -34.76 -5.35 -11.82
C THR A 103 -34.79 -4.12 -10.93
N VAL A 104 -34.60 -4.32 -9.62
CA VAL A 104 -34.48 -3.26 -8.64
C VAL A 104 -33.03 -3.18 -8.20
N ALA A 105 -32.42 -2.01 -8.35
CA ALA A 105 -31.08 -1.74 -7.88
C ALA A 105 -31.13 -1.14 -6.47
N LYS A 106 -30.22 -1.61 -5.60
CA LYS A 106 -30.01 -1.11 -4.24
C LYS A 106 -28.82 -0.17 -4.23
N VAL A 107 -29.04 1.07 -3.81
CA VAL A 107 -28.06 2.16 -3.89
C VAL A 107 -27.74 2.68 -2.50
N ALA A 108 -26.45 2.82 -2.19
CA ALA A 108 -25.99 3.58 -1.03
C ALA A 108 -25.77 5.04 -1.42
N VAL A 109 -26.34 5.96 -0.65
CA VAL A 109 -26.16 7.40 -0.84
C VAL A 109 -24.75 7.79 -0.41
N LEU A 110 -24.05 8.55 -1.25
CA LEU A 110 -22.70 9.04 -0.98
C LEU A 110 -22.71 10.52 -0.62
N SER A 111 -23.36 11.35 -1.44
CA SER A 111 -23.40 12.81 -1.24
C SER A 111 -24.62 13.44 -1.90
N ASN A 112 -24.84 14.73 -1.62
CA ASN A 112 -25.80 15.58 -2.29
C ASN A 112 -25.14 16.94 -2.57
N ASP A 113 -25.46 17.59 -3.69
CA ASP A 113 -24.82 18.83 -4.12
C ASP A 113 -25.36 20.13 -3.48
N ASP A 114 -26.38 20.02 -2.62
CA ASP A 114 -27.00 21.12 -1.84
C ASP A 114 -27.12 20.74 -0.34
N ASP A 115 -26.32 19.78 0.13
CA ASP A 115 -26.31 19.27 1.51
C ASP A 115 -27.67 18.74 2.03
N ILE A 116 -28.46 18.13 1.14
CA ILE A 116 -29.78 17.58 1.47
C ILE A 116 -29.68 16.09 1.80
N TYR A 117 -29.88 15.79 3.09
CA TYR A 117 -29.83 14.42 3.64
C TYR A 117 -31.22 13.79 3.85
N MET A 118 -32.24 14.30 3.16
CA MET A 118 -33.57 13.68 3.19
C MET A 118 -33.61 12.42 2.33
N PRO A 119 -34.44 11.42 2.69
CA PRO A 119 -34.67 10.26 1.84
C PRO A 119 -35.11 10.65 0.43
N VAL A 120 -34.65 9.88 -0.56
CA VAL A 120 -35.04 10.07 -1.96
C VAL A 120 -36.52 9.75 -2.13
N PRO A 121 -37.34 10.67 -2.66
CA PRO A 121 -38.78 10.45 -2.80
C PRO A 121 -39.09 9.38 -3.85
N ASN A 122 -40.25 8.73 -3.68
CA ASN A 122 -40.74 7.77 -4.67
C ASN A 122 -40.94 8.47 -6.03
N GLU A 123 -40.71 7.75 -7.13
CA GLU A 123 -40.77 8.24 -8.51
C GLU A 123 -39.70 9.25 -8.93
N ALA A 124 -38.75 9.61 -8.06
CA ALA A 124 -37.63 10.48 -8.42
C ALA A 124 -36.85 9.90 -9.61
N ARG A 125 -36.49 10.74 -10.57
CA ARG A 125 -35.81 10.30 -11.78
C ARG A 125 -34.36 9.93 -11.47
N VAL A 126 -33.94 8.75 -11.92
CA VAL A 126 -32.57 8.26 -11.77
C VAL A 126 -31.89 8.22 -13.14
N CYS A 127 -30.67 8.73 -13.18
CA CYS A 127 -29.80 8.74 -14.34
C CYS A 127 -28.39 8.25 -13.96
N PHE A 128 -27.59 7.89 -14.95
CA PHE A 128 -26.14 7.75 -14.73
C PHE A 128 -25.52 9.09 -14.33
N ALA A 129 -24.55 9.06 -13.41
CA ALA A 129 -23.77 10.25 -13.10
C ALA A 129 -22.79 10.55 -14.24
N ASP A 130 -22.61 11.83 -14.55
CA ASP A 130 -21.53 12.32 -15.42
C ASP A 130 -20.21 12.40 -14.64
N GLU A 131 -19.11 12.74 -15.31
CA GLU A 131 -17.78 12.85 -14.68
C GLU A 131 -17.80 13.79 -13.47
N ARG A 132 -18.45 14.96 -13.60
CA ARG A 132 -18.60 15.91 -12.50
C ARG A 132 -19.39 15.33 -11.34
N GLY A 133 -20.49 14.64 -11.62
CA GLY A 133 -21.31 13.95 -10.63
C GLY A 133 -20.54 12.86 -9.90
N ILE A 134 -19.69 12.10 -10.60
CA ILE A 134 -18.80 11.10 -9.97
C ILE A 134 -17.80 11.79 -9.03
N HIS A 135 -17.22 12.92 -9.43
CA HIS A 135 -16.31 13.67 -8.56
C HIS A 135 -17.01 14.18 -7.30
N ILE A 136 -18.24 14.70 -7.40
CA ILE A 136 -19.04 15.12 -6.24
C ILE A 136 -19.43 13.92 -5.36
N ALA A 137 -19.83 12.81 -5.99
CA ALA A 137 -20.21 11.57 -5.29
C ALA A 137 -19.06 11.05 -4.41
N LEU A 138 -17.83 11.12 -4.90
CA LEU A 138 -16.63 10.65 -4.23
C LEU A 138 -15.92 11.74 -3.40
N GLY A 139 -16.45 12.97 -3.36
CA GLY A 139 -15.85 14.11 -2.67
C GLY A 139 -14.53 14.62 -3.28
N LEU A 140 -14.24 14.24 -4.53
CA LEU A 140 -13.01 14.57 -5.24
C LEU A 140 -12.95 16.03 -5.70
N ASP A 141 -14.12 16.66 -5.85
CA ASP A 141 -14.27 18.07 -6.19
C ASP A 141 -13.66 18.99 -5.12
N THR A 142 -13.68 18.56 -3.86
CA THR A 142 -13.09 19.29 -2.72
C THR A 142 -11.55 19.29 -2.71
N ILE A 143 -10.92 18.36 -3.44
CA ILE A 143 -9.46 18.24 -3.51
C ILE A 143 -8.93 19.33 -4.46
N PRO A 144 -8.07 20.25 -4.00
CA PRO A 144 -7.46 21.26 -4.85
C PRO A 144 -6.60 20.62 -5.95
N GLU A 145 -6.63 21.16 -7.17
CA GLU A 145 -5.92 20.61 -8.33
C GLU A 145 -4.43 20.32 -8.07
N ARG A 146 -3.73 21.24 -7.40
CA ARG A 146 -2.30 21.06 -7.01
C ARG A 146 -2.04 19.87 -6.07
N ARG A 147 -3.08 19.29 -5.48
CA ARG A 147 -2.99 18.13 -4.57
C ARG A 147 -3.59 16.86 -5.16
N ARG A 148 -4.16 16.92 -6.36
CA ARG A 148 -4.78 15.77 -7.02
C ARG A 148 -3.69 14.85 -7.58
N VAL A 149 -3.58 13.66 -6.99
CA VAL A 149 -2.76 12.56 -7.51
C VAL A 149 -3.70 11.54 -8.18
N PRO A 150 -3.58 11.27 -9.48
CA PRO A 150 -4.39 10.25 -10.14
C PRO A 150 -4.18 8.88 -9.47
N ALA A 151 -5.26 8.29 -8.94
CA ALA A 151 -5.23 7.02 -8.20
C ALA A 151 -5.87 5.86 -8.98
N GLY A 152 -6.52 6.15 -10.11
CA GLY A 152 -7.13 5.15 -10.98
C GLY A 152 -8.21 5.76 -11.87
N LEU A 153 -8.78 4.93 -12.74
CA LEU A 153 -9.85 5.30 -13.65
C LEU A 153 -11.11 4.51 -13.31
N LEU A 154 -12.21 5.22 -13.05
CA LEU A 154 -13.52 4.62 -12.91
C LEU A 154 -14.17 4.59 -14.29
N ARG A 155 -14.67 3.42 -14.71
CA ARG A 155 -15.43 3.26 -15.96
C ARG A 155 -16.80 2.70 -15.62
N MET A 156 -17.85 3.46 -15.94
CA MET A 156 -19.24 3.08 -15.73
C MET A 156 -19.76 2.22 -16.89
N SER A 157 -20.87 1.52 -16.65
CA SER A 157 -21.51 0.64 -17.65
C SER A 157 -21.98 1.37 -18.93
N ASN A 158 -22.28 2.66 -18.86
CA ASN A 158 -22.63 3.49 -20.01
C ASN A 158 -21.41 4.02 -20.79
N GLY A 159 -20.20 3.68 -20.34
CA GLY A 159 -18.95 4.15 -20.94
C GLY A 159 -18.42 5.47 -20.37
N THR A 160 -19.15 6.16 -19.49
CA THR A 160 -18.64 7.35 -18.78
C THR A 160 -17.38 6.96 -17.99
N GLN A 161 -16.36 7.81 -18.08
CA GLN A 161 -15.10 7.63 -17.37
C GLN A 161 -14.82 8.84 -16.49
N ALA A 162 -14.22 8.59 -15.32
CA ALA A 162 -13.76 9.64 -14.42
C ALA A 162 -12.43 9.23 -13.79
N VAL A 163 -11.52 10.19 -13.68
CA VAL A 163 -10.25 10.00 -12.96
C VAL A 163 -10.51 10.10 -11.47
N VAL A 164 -10.17 9.05 -10.73
CA VAL A 164 -10.21 9.08 -9.27
C VAL A 164 -8.92 9.70 -8.76
N TYR A 165 -9.02 10.70 -7.91
CA TYR A 165 -7.87 11.38 -7.31
C TYR A 165 -7.70 11.01 -5.85
N ALA A 166 -6.45 10.85 -5.42
CA ALA A 166 -6.08 10.89 -4.01
C ALA A 166 -5.49 12.26 -3.68
N ASP A 167 -5.74 12.75 -2.47
CA ASP A 167 -5.17 14.02 -2.00
C ASP A 167 -3.75 13.78 -1.46
N LEU A 168 -2.78 14.46 -2.09
CA LEU A 168 -1.37 14.43 -1.72
C LEU A 168 -1.12 14.77 -0.24
N ALA A 169 -1.97 15.60 0.38
CA ALA A 169 -1.87 15.93 1.80
C ALA A 169 -2.26 14.78 2.73
N TYR A 170 -3.09 13.83 2.27
CA TYR A 170 -3.39 12.62 3.03
C TYR A 170 -2.41 11.47 2.74
N ILE A 171 -1.71 11.51 1.60
CA ILE A 171 -0.69 10.52 1.27
C ILE A 171 0.67 10.89 1.87
N LEU A 172 1.06 12.17 1.79
CA LEU A 172 2.38 12.65 2.17
C LEU A 172 2.34 13.73 3.27
N GLY A 173 1.18 14.12 3.78
CA GLY A 173 1.09 15.23 4.73
C GLY A 173 1.31 14.80 6.18
N PRO A 174 1.30 15.76 7.12
CA PRO A 174 1.49 15.47 8.54
C PRO A 174 0.29 14.74 9.16
N GLU A 175 -0.92 15.02 8.67
CA GLU A 175 -2.19 14.45 9.17
C GLU A 175 -2.46 13.03 8.65
N GLY A 176 -1.77 12.63 7.57
CA GLY A 176 -1.92 11.36 6.88
C GLY A 176 -0.67 11.05 6.05
N ALA A 177 -0.03 9.92 6.36
CA ALA A 177 1.21 9.47 5.72
C ALA A 177 1.30 7.94 5.64
N HIS A 178 0.16 7.25 5.69
CA HIS A 178 0.08 5.81 5.66
C HIS A 178 -0.94 5.36 4.63
N VAL A 179 -0.47 4.58 3.65
CA VAL A 179 -1.32 3.94 2.64
C VAL A 179 -1.26 2.44 2.85
N ASN A 180 -2.43 1.82 3.04
CA ASN A 180 -2.54 0.37 3.13
C ASN A 180 -3.29 -0.16 1.91
N ILE A 181 -2.66 -1.09 1.18
CA ILE A 181 -3.23 -1.70 -0.01
C ILE A 181 -3.51 -3.17 0.29
N THR A 182 -4.80 -3.53 0.24
CA THR A 182 -5.26 -4.91 0.45
C THR A 182 -5.82 -5.50 -0.85
N GLY A 183 -5.79 -6.82 -0.97
CA GLY A 183 -6.22 -7.52 -2.18
C GLY A 183 -6.06 -9.02 -2.04
N ILE A 184 -6.72 -9.76 -2.92
CA ILE A 184 -6.65 -11.22 -2.99
C ILE A 184 -5.23 -11.63 -3.42
N SER A 185 -4.66 -12.64 -2.75
CA SER A 185 -3.31 -13.11 -3.06
C SER A 185 -3.25 -13.81 -4.42
N GLY A 186 -2.10 -13.75 -5.09
CA GLY A 186 -1.82 -14.50 -6.33
C GLY A 186 -2.09 -13.77 -7.64
N LEU A 187 -2.69 -12.57 -7.61
CA LEU A 187 -2.92 -11.76 -8.82
C LEU A 187 -1.87 -10.67 -9.06
N ALA A 188 -0.85 -10.56 -8.19
CA ALA A 188 0.20 -9.52 -8.19
C ALA A 188 -0.29 -8.05 -8.20
N THR A 189 -1.60 -7.83 -8.09
CA THR A 189 -2.23 -6.50 -8.22
C THR A 189 -1.78 -5.50 -7.17
N LYS A 190 -1.36 -5.96 -5.98
CA LYS A 190 -0.87 -5.08 -4.91
C LYS A 190 0.42 -4.37 -5.34
N THR A 191 1.41 -5.14 -5.76
CA THR A 191 2.74 -4.65 -6.16
C THR A 191 2.62 -3.79 -7.42
N SER A 192 1.83 -4.21 -8.40
CA SER A 192 1.58 -3.39 -9.60
C SER A 192 0.91 -2.06 -9.27
N TYR A 193 -0.11 -2.08 -8.40
CA TYR A 193 -0.82 -0.86 -8.02
C TYR A 193 0.04 0.12 -7.22
N ILE A 194 0.89 -0.35 -6.30
CA ILE A 194 1.80 0.55 -5.58
C ILE A 194 2.85 1.15 -6.51
N MET A 195 3.40 0.39 -7.48
CA MET A 195 4.32 0.96 -8.47
C MET A 195 3.64 2.04 -9.31
N PHE A 196 2.39 1.80 -9.74
CA PHE A 196 1.55 2.80 -10.40
C PHE A 196 1.34 4.04 -9.52
N LEU A 197 0.98 3.86 -8.24
CA LEU A 197 0.71 4.97 -7.33
C LEU A 197 1.98 5.80 -7.06
N LEU A 198 3.13 5.14 -6.85
CA LEU A 198 4.41 5.83 -6.68
C LEU A 198 4.79 6.63 -7.93
N GLN A 199 4.63 6.05 -9.14
CA GLN A 199 4.82 6.79 -10.40
C GLN A 199 3.86 7.99 -10.50
N SER A 200 2.59 7.80 -10.14
CA SER A 200 1.60 8.86 -10.16
C SER A 200 1.96 10.03 -9.23
N ILE A 201 2.43 9.72 -8.01
CA ILE A 201 2.94 10.72 -7.06
C ILE A 201 4.15 11.44 -7.65
N MET A 202 5.16 10.69 -8.13
CA MET A 202 6.39 11.28 -8.65
C MET A 202 6.15 12.18 -9.86
N GLN A 203 5.33 11.75 -10.82
CA GLN A 203 4.98 12.57 -11.99
C GLN A 203 4.15 13.79 -11.59
N THR A 204 3.27 13.66 -10.60
CA THR A 204 2.50 14.81 -10.08
C THR A 204 3.41 15.84 -9.42
N LEU A 205 4.41 15.40 -8.65
CA LEU A 205 5.43 16.27 -8.06
C LEU A 205 6.35 16.89 -9.12
N GLU A 206 6.74 16.13 -10.15
CA GLU A 206 7.57 16.62 -11.27
C GLU A 206 6.87 17.74 -12.04
N ARG A 207 5.57 17.60 -12.34
CA ARG A 207 4.78 18.68 -12.97
C ARG A 207 4.76 19.96 -12.13
N GLN A 208 4.95 19.83 -10.81
CA GLN A 208 5.02 20.94 -9.87
C GLN A 208 6.45 21.39 -9.57
N GLN A 209 7.48 20.80 -10.21
CA GLN A 209 8.91 21.05 -9.96
C GLN A 209 9.31 20.77 -8.50
N ARG A 210 8.72 19.72 -7.92
CA ARG A 210 8.88 19.30 -6.51
C ARG A 210 9.31 17.85 -6.38
N GLN A 211 9.76 17.22 -7.47
CA GLN A 211 10.21 15.82 -7.46
C GLN A 211 11.39 15.59 -6.49
N ASP A 212 12.26 16.59 -6.34
CA ASP A 212 13.43 16.53 -5.47
C ASP A 212 13.08 16.75 -3.98
N GLU A 213 11.79 16.96 -3.66
CA GLU A 213 11.34 16.99 -2.26
C GLU A 213 11.12 15.59 -1.68
N VAL A 214 11.07 14.54 -2.52
CA VAL A 214 10.66 13.20 -2.10
C VAL A 214 11.65 12.14 -2.56
N ALA A 215 12.09 11.30 -1.63
CA ALA A 215 12.81 10.07 -1.93
C ALA A 215 11.92 8.84 -1.69
N ILE A 216 12.18 7.76 -2.41
CA ILE A 216 11.43 6.51 -2.27
C ILE A 216 12.38 5.39 -1.86
N ILE A 217 12.04 4.64 -0.81
CA ILE A 217 12.70 3.41 -0.41
C ILE A 217 11.74 2.25 -0.63
N ILE A 218 12.16 1.25 -1.39
CA ILE A 218 11.40 0.03 -1.67
C ILE A 218 12.14 -1.16 -1.07
N LEU A 219 11.46 -1.91 -0.22
CA LEU A 219 11.97 -3.19 0.29
C LEU A 219 11.42 -4.34 -0.53
N ASN A 220 12.29 -4.98 -1.30
CA ASN A 220 11.92 -6.14 -2.08
C ASN A 220 11.94 -7.41 -1.21
N VAL A 221 10.76 -8.00 -1.00
CA VAL A 221 10.58 -9.22 -0.19
C VAL A 221 10.32 -10.47 -1.04
N LYS A 222 10.11 -10.32 -2.36
CA LYS A 222 9.71 -11.41 -3.26
C LYS A 222 10.41 -11.30 -4.60
N HIS A 223 11.01 -12.40 -5.05
CA HIS A 223 11.56 -12.55 -6.40
C HIS A 223 12.37 -11.33 -6.87
N SER A 224 12.42 -11.06 -8.17
CA SER A 224 13.25 -10.01 -8.78
C SER A 224 12.43 -8.90 -9.44
N ASP A 225 11.10 -8.94 -9.40
CA ASP A 225 10.25 -7.99 -10.14
C ASP A 225 10.54 -6.51 -9.80
N LEU A 226 10.83 -6.21 -8.52
CA LEU A 226 11.16 -4.85 -8.07
C LEU A 226 12.60 -4.45 -8.38
N LEU A 227 13.42 -5.36 -8.93
CA LEU A 227 14.83 -5.12 -9.28
C LEU A 227 15.02 -4.65 -10.74
N HIS A 228 13.94 -4.34 -11.45
CA HIS A 228 13.96 -3.92 -12.86
C HIS A 228 12.98 -2.76 -13.13
N ILE A 229 12.67 -1.96 -12.11
CA ILE A 229 11.68 -0.87 -12.21
C ILE A 229 12.17 0.33 -13.03
N ASP A 230 13.46 0.37 -13.35
CA ASP A 230 14.13 1.34 -14.22
C ASP A 230 14.19 0.90 -15.70
N GLU A 231 13.79 -0.34 -16.01
CA GLU A 231 13.82 -0.89 -17.36
C GLU A 231 12.56 -0.51 -18.14
N GLU A 232 12.72 -0.32 -19.45
CA GLU A 232 11.58 -0.02 -20.33
C GLU A 232 10.56 -1.17 -20.32
N PRO A 233 9.26 -0.86 -20.16
CA PRO A 233 8.23 -1.88 -20.14
C PRO A 233 8.07 -2.54 -21.51
N GLU A 234 7.42 -3.70 -21.53
CA GLU A 234 6.92 -4.27 -22.79
C GLU A 234 5.98 -3.28 -23.50
N PRO A 235 5.93 -3.29 -24.85
CA PRO A 235 5.04 -2.40 -25.60
C PRO A 235 3.58 -2.53 -25.13
N LEU A 236 3.03 -1.42 -24.65
CA LEU A 236 1.65 -1.35 -24.18
C LEU A 236 0.66 -1.36 -25.35
N SER A 237 -0.53 -1.93 -25.13
CA SER A 237 -1.62 -1.88 -26.12
C SER A 237 -2.13 -0.44 -26.28
N PRO A 238 -2.77 -0.09 -27.41
CA PRO A 238 -3.41 1.21 -27.59
C PRO A 238 -4.42 1.53 -26.48
N GLU A 239 -5.20 0.54 -26.02
CA GLU A 239 -6.17 0.78 -24.94
C GLU A 239 -5.48 1.10 -23.61
N GLN A 240 -4.34 0.47 -23.32
CA GLN A 240 -3.55 0.79 -22.12
C GLN A 240 -2.97 2.20 -22.21
N LEU A 241 -2.46 2.61 -23.37
CA LEU A 241 -1.96 3.97 -23.60
C LEU A 241 -3.07 5.02 -23.40
N GLU A 242 -4.27 4.77 -23.92
CA GLU A 242 -5.43 5.64 -23.70
C GLU A 242 -5.77 5.78 -22.21
N MET A 243 -5.61 4.71 -21.41
CA MET A 243 -5.81 4.80 -19.96
C MET A 243 -4.78 5.69 -19.28
N TRP A 244 -3.50 5.60 -19.68
CA TRP A 244 -2.44 6.48 -19.15
C TRP A 244 -2.68 7.94 -19.53
N ASP A 245 -3.06 8.18 -20.78
CA ASP A 245 -3.40 9.52 -21.28
C ASP A 245 -4.61 10.11 -20.55
N ALA A 246 -5.65 9.31 -20.31
CA ALA A 246 -6.82 9.74 -19.52
C ALA A 246 -6.44 10.15 -18.08
N LEU A 247 -5.46 9.48 -17.48
CA LEU A 247 -4.93 9.84 -16.15
C LEU A 247 -3.97 11.05 -16.21
N GLY A 248 -3.62 11.53 -17.40
CA GLY A 248 -2.61 12.56 -17.62
C GLY A 248 -1.19 12.11 -17.27
N LEU A 249 -0.93 10.80 -17.19
CA LEU A 249 0.34 10.20 -16.79
C LEU A 249 1.06 9.59 -17.99
N GLN A 250 2.38 9.43 -17.88
CA GLN A 250 3.19 8.74 -18.88
C GLN A 250 3.61 7.35 -18.39
N PRO A 251 3.46 6.30 -19.21
CA PRO A 251 3.92 4.95 -18.88
C PRO A 251 5.44 4.85 -19.09
N ARG A 252 6.21 5.34 -18.12
CA ARG A 252 7.67 5.37 -18.18
C ARG A 252 8.30 4.69 -16.95
N PRO A 253 9.51 4.12 -17.08
CA PRO A 253 10.21 3.54 -15.93
C PRO A 253 10.55 4.56 -14.86
N PHE A 254 10.94 4.06 -13.68
CA PHE A 254 11.52 4.90 -12.64
C PHE A 254 12.91 5.40 -13.06
N ARG A 255 13.26 6.61 -12.60
CA ARG A 255 14.56 7.23 -12.85
C ARG A 255 15.36 7.27 -11.56
N ASN A 256 16.69 7.38 -11.68
CA ASN A 256 17.60 7.49 -10.54
C ASN A 256 17.42 6.33 -9.53
N VAL A 257 17.33 5.11 -10.04
CA VAL A 257 17.12 3.91 -9.20
C VAL A 257 18.46 3.35 -8.72
N HIS A 258 18.55 3.07 -7.43
CA HIS A 258 19.72 2.51 -6.76
C HIS A 258 19.36 1.15 -6.17
N TYR A 259 19.94 0.09 -6.71
CA TYR A 259 19.71 -1.27 -6.24
C TYR A 259 20.75 -1.68 -5.18
N PHE A 260 20.27 -2.21 -4.06
CA PHE A 260 21.09 -2.76 -2.97
C PHE A 260 20.74 -4.21 -2.74
N LEU A 261 21.67 -5.12 -3.03
CA LEU A 261 21.45 -6.56 -2.95
C LEU A 261 22.30 -7.18 -1.82
N PRO A 262 21.79 -8.16 -1.07
CA PRO A 262 22.50 -8.70 0.07
C PRO A 262 23.64 -9.60 -0.38
N CYS A 263 24.72 -9.66 0.40
CA CYS A 263 25.70 -10.73 0.25
C CYS A 263 25.16 -12.06 0.80
N GLY A 264 25.71 -13.15 0.28
CA GLY A 264 25.48 -14.50 0.80
C GLY A 264 26.77 -15.29 0.93
N ARG A 265 26.62 -16.57 1.28
CA ARG A 265 27.74 -17.46 1.62
C ARG A 265 28.82 -17.55 0.55
N GLN A 266 28.44 -17.44 -0.72
CA GLN A 266 29.35 -17.57 -1.86
C GLN A 266 29.81 -16.22 -2.43
N THR A 267 29.20 -15.10 -2.00
CA THR A 267 29.43 -13.78 -2.58
C THR A 267 30.89 -13.31 -2.45
N MET A 268 31.59 -13.71 -1.39
CA MET A 268 33.02 -13.40 -1.24
C MET A 268 33.89 -14.06 -2.32
N SER A 269 33.50 -15.25 -2.79
CA SER A 269 34.21 -15.98 -3.85
C SER A 269 33.71 -15.65 -5.26
N THR A 270 32.41 -15.47 -5.45
CA THR A 270 31.80 -15.31 -6.78
C THR A 270 31.60 -13.85 -7.18
N ARG A 271 31.60 -12.92 -6.22
CA ARG A 271 31.15 -11.53 -6.36
C ARG A 271 29.66 -11.35 -6.72
N GLU A 272 28.90 -12.43 -6.77
CA GLU A 272 27.46 -12.39 -7.02
C GLU A 272 26.68 -12.20 -5.72
N PRO A 273 25.63 -11.35 -5.70
CA PRO A 273 24.78 -11.17 -4.53
C PRO A 273 23.86 -12.37 -4.30
N ASN A 274 23.33 -12.47 -3.08
CA ASN A 274 22.30 -13.44 -2.71
C ASN A 274 20.90 -12.92 -3.07
N SER A 275 20.62 -12.78 -4.36
CA SER A 275 19.32 -12.32 -4.87
C SER A 275 18.72 -13.29 -5.90
N PHE A 276 17.44 -13.14 -6.22
CA PHE A 276 16.81 -13.92 -7.29
C PHE A 276 17.22 -13.35 -8.66
N PRO A 277 17.58 -14.20 -9.63
CA PRO A 277 17.82 -13.73 -11.00
C PRO A 277 16.50 -13.40 -11.72
N PRO A 278 16.52 -12.60 -12.80
CA PRO A 278 17.68 -11.86 -13.30
C PRO A 278 18.15 -10.77 -12.31
N LEU A 279 19.44 -10.45 -12.37
CA LEU A 279 20.01 -9.36 -11.55
C LEU A 279 19.91 -8.04 -12.34
N PRO A 280 19.73 -6.89 -11.68
CA PRO A 280 19.80 -5.59 -12.33
C PRO A 280 21.16 -5.34 -12.96
N ASN A 281 21.20 -4.50 -13.99
CA ASN A 281 22.43 -4.13 -14.68
C ASN A 281 23.45 -3.43 -13.77
N THR A 282 22.98 -2.59 -12.84
CA THR A 282 23.82 -1.86 -11.88
C THR A 282 23.29 -2.06 -10.47
N TYR A 283 24.15 -2.47 -9.54
CA TYR A 283 23.77 -2.62 -8.15
C TYR A 283 24.97 -2.48 -7.21
N ASN A 284 24.66 -2.23 -5.94
CA ASN A 284 25.60 -2.31 -4.83
C ASN A 284 25.30 -3.56 -4.00
N THR A 285 26.35 -4.30 -3.63
CA THR A 285 26.20 -5.41 -2.69
C THR A 285 26.44 -4.90 -1.27
N TYR A 286 25.56 -5.25 -0.33
CA TYR A 286 25.70 -4.92 1.09
C TYR A 286 25.89 -6.15 1.96
N GLY A 287 26.45 -5.95 3.15
CA GLY A 287 26.65 -6.97 4.18
C GLY A 287 27.10 -6.33 5.48
N TYR A 288 26.94 -7.04 6.59
CA TYR A 288 27.09 -6.47 7.93
C TYR A 288 28.32 -7.05 8.65
N ALA A 289 29.32 -6.20 8.87
CA ALA A 289 30.36 -6.47 9.85
C ALA A 289 29.85 -6.16 11.27
N LEU A 290 30.57 -6.61 12.30
CA LEU A 290 30.19 -6.29 13.69
C LEU A 290 30.17 -4.78 13.94
N SER A 291 31.13 -4.05 13.34
CA SER A 291 31.20 -2.59 13.40
C SER A 291 29.98 -1.90 12.82
N ASP A 292 29.30 -2.54 11.86
CA ASP A 292 28.11 -1.98 11.23
C ASP A 292 26.88 -2.18 12.10
N CYS A 293 26.92 -2.96 13.18
CA CYS A 293 25.76 -3.30 14.00
C CYS A 293 25.87 -2.84 15.46
N THR A 294 26.91 -2.09 15.83
CA THR A 294 27.21 -1.76 17.24
C THR A 294 26.07 -1.07 17.97
N ASP A 295 25.35 -0.21 17.25
CA ASP A 295 24.22 0.63 17.68
C ASP A 295 22.85 0.01 17.37
N LYS A 296 22.80 -1.23 16.84
CA LYS A 296 21.56 -1.88 16.41
C LYS A 296 21.51 -3.39 16.58
N LEU A 297 22.28 -3.92 17.53
CA LEU A 297 22.25 -5.34 17.89
C LEU A 297 20.87 -5.80 18.37
N ASP A 298 20.08 -4.91 18.95
CA ASP A 298 18.72 -5.17 19.44
C ASP A 298 17.77 -5.67 18.33
N LEU A 299 17.94 -5.18 17.10
CA LEU A 299 17.11 -5.57 15.96
C LEU A 299 17.15 -7.08 15.68
N LEU A 300 18.29 -7.72 15.95
CA LEU A 300 18.48 -9.17 15.79
C LEU A 300 17.67 -10.02 16.76
N PHE A 301 17.20 -9.45 17.87
CA PHE A 301 16.49 -10.17 18.93
C PHE A 301 15.02 -9.80 19.05
N SER A 302 14.52 -8.91 18.20
CA SER A 302 13.15 -8.39 18.18
C SER A 302 12.04 -9.46 18.19
N HIS A 303 12.25 -10.60 17.52
CA HIS A 303 11.28 -11.71 17.48
C HIS A 303 11.34 -12.66 18.68
N ILE A 304 12.31 -12.50 19.57
CA ILE A 304 12.56 -13.42 20.68
C ILE A 304 11.84 -12.89 21.92
N PRO A 305 10.85 -13.63 22.47
CA PRO A 305 10.17 -13.20 23.69
C PRO A 305 11.15 -13.06 24.85
N ASP A 306 11.15 -11.89 25.48
CA ASP A 306 12.01 -11.55 26.61
C ASP A 306 11.20 -11.01 27.81
N PRO A 307 10.31 -11.81 28.41
CA PRO A 307 9.40 -11.36 29.46
C PRO A 307 10.09 -10.88 30.75
N TRP A 308 11.38 -11.16 30.90
CA TRP A 308 12.19 -10.77 32.05
C TRP A 308 13.30 -9.77 31.67
N GLU A 309 13.20 -9.14 30.49
CA GLU A 309 14.14 -8.12 29.97
C GLU A 309 15.62 -8.51 30.03
N THR A 310 15.89 -9.82 30.02
CA THR A 310 17.23 -10.35 30.24
C THR A 310 18.09 -10.21 28.99
N LEU A 311 17.50 -10.45 27.81
CA LEU A 311 18.18 -10.25 26.54
C LEU A 311 18.39 -8.76 26.28
N SER A 312 17.37 -7.96 26.56
CA SER A 312 17.40 -6.51 26.40
C SER A 312 18.50 -5.86 27.26
N THR A 313 18.66 -6.31 28.51
CA THR A 313 19.75 -5.87 29.40
C THR A 313 21.14 -6.23 28.84
N ILE A 314 21.33 -7.48 28.37
CA ILE A 314 22.61 -7.90 27.78
C ILE A 314 22.93 -7.06 26.54
N VAL A 315 21.94 -6.88 25.65
CA VAL A 315 22.11 -6.14 24.41
C VAL A 315 22.46 -4.68 24.68
N ALA A 316 21.74 -4.00 25.58
CA ALA A 316 21.99 -2.60 25.92
C ALA A 316 23.41 -2.37 26.46
N GLU A 317 23.87 -3.20 27.39
CA GLU A 317 25.23 -3.07 27.95
C GLU A 317 26.31 -3.48 26.94
N LEU A 318 26.01 -4.39 26.01
CA LEU A 318 26.91 -4.72 24.90
C LEU A 318 27.04 -3.57 23.91
N MET A 319 25.93 -2.98 23.47
CA MET A 319 25.93 -1.85 22.53
C MET A 319 26.73 -0.69 23.11
N LYS A 320 26.43 -0.30 24.36
CA LYS A 320 27.18 0.73 25.09
C LYS A 320 28.68 0.43 25.17
N GLY A 321 29.05 -0.81 25.54
CA GLY A 321 30.46 -1.17 25.65
C GLY A 321 31.20 -1.22 24.30
N LEU A 322 30.52 -1.62 23.23
CA LEU A 322 31.06 -1.62 21.87
C LEU A 322 31.26 -0.18 21.35
N GLU A 323 30.32 0.72 21.61
CA GLU A 323 30.43 2.15 21.28
C GLU A 323 31.58 2.83 22.04
N GLU A 324 31.73 2.54 23.34
CA GLU A 324 32.82 3.11 24.13
C GLU A 324 34.21 2.59 23.71
N GLY A 325 34.29 1.35 23.20
CA GLY A 325 35.53 0.79 22.66
C GLY A 325 36.68 0.61 23.66
N ARG A 326 36.38 0.45 24.96
CA ARG A 326 37.38 0.35 26.05
C ARG A 326 37.53 -1.07 26.59
N GLY A 327 38.71 -1.38 27.15
CA GLY A 327 38.98 -2.66 27.81
C GLY A 327 38.77 -3.87 26.90
N ASP A 328 38.04 -4.88 27.41
CA ASP A 328 37.73 -6.14 26.71
C ASP A 328 37.03 -5.89 25.36
N TYR A 329 36.22 -4.82 25.24
CA TYR A 329 35.45 -4.51 24.03
C TYR A 329 36.34 -4.10 22.84
N LYS A 330 37.53 -3.53 23.08
CA LYS A 330 38.47 -3.17 22.01
C LYS A 330 38.93 -4.39 21.20
N MET A 331 38.92 -5.57 21.82
CA MET A 331 39.31 -6.83 21.18
C MET A 331 38.18 -7.47 20.35
N LEU A 332 36.98 -6.90 20.38
CA LEU A 332 35.80 -7.39 19.66
C LEU A 332 35.69 -6.69 18.30
N GLN A 333 36.34 -7.25 17.29
CA GLN A 333 36.36 -6.67 15.94
C GLN A 333 35.44 -7.41 14.97
N THR A 334 35.16 -8.69 15.23
CA THR A 334 34.36 -9.55 14.36
C THR A 334 33.23 -10.23 15.13
N TRP A 335 32.21 -10.71 14.40
CA TRP A 335 31.15 -11.55 14.97
C TRP A 335 31.70 -12.78 15.72
N ASN A 336 32.82 -13.34 15.25
CA ASN A 336 33.45 -14.48 15.91
C ASN A 336 34.13 -14.08 17.24
N ASP A 337 34.63 -12.86 17.35
CA ASP A 337 35.17 -12.35 18.61
C ASP A 337 34.04 -12.18 19.62
N LEU A 338 32.93 -11.53 19.25
CA LEU A 338 31.77 -11.35 20.12
C LEU A 338 31.22 -12.68 20.66
N LEU A 339 31.29 -13.75 19.86
CA LEU A 339 30.81 -15.07 20.24
C LEU A 339 31.73 -15.87 21.17
N ASN A 340 33.01 -15.53 21.27
CA ASN A 340 34.01 -16.39 21.90
C ASN A 340 35.03 -15.66 22.81
N ARG A 341 34.99 -14.33 22.89
CA ARG A 341 35.92 -13.52 23.68
C ARG A 341 35.24 -12.77 24.84
N PRO A 342 36.02 -12.20 25.76
CA PRO A 342 35.49 -11.35 26.82
C PRO A 342 34.79 -10.11 26.22
N PRO A 343 33.75 -9.56 26.88
CA PRO A 343 33.35 -9.83 28.26
C PRO A 343 32.37 -11.02 28.43
N LEU A 344 31.77 -11.52 27.35
CA LEU A 344 30.73 -12.56 27.42
C LEU A 344 31.29 -13.96 27.67
N VAL A 345 32.49 -14.25 27.15
CA VAL A 345 33.13 -15.57 27.22
C VAL A 345 34.55 -15.44 27.75
N ARG A 346 34.90 -16.23 28.78
CA ARG A 346 36.27 -16.37 29.30
C ARG A 346 36.60 -17.86 29.43
N ASP A 347 37.79 -18.24 29.00
CA ASP A 347 38.27 -19.64 29.01
C ASP A 347 37.33 -20.61 28.27
N GLY A 348 36.64 -20.15 27.23
CA GLY A 348 35.67 -20.94 26.46
C GLY A 348 34.30 -21.10 27.13
N GLU A 349 34.08 -20.53 28.31
CA GLU A 349 32.81 -20.60 29.03
C GLU A 349 32.08 -19.25 29.08
N PRO A 350 30.74 -19.23 28.89
CA PRO A 350 29.93 -18.04 29.14
C PRO A 350 30.05 -17.62 30.60
N LYS A 351 30.31 -16.33 30.84
CA LYS A 351 30.32 -15.74 32.20
C LYS A 351 29.10 -14.85 32.41
N GLY A 352 28.80 -14.56 33.68
CA GLY A 352 27.77 -13.57 34.00
C GLY A 352 28.19 -12.19 33.50
N PHE A 353 27.23 -11.40 33.04
CA PHE A 353 27.47 -10.12 32.38
C PHE A 353 26.39 -9.12 32.80
N ALA A 354 26.77 -7.90 33.20
CA ALA A 354 25.81 -6.84 33.56
C ALA A 354 24.76 -7.26 34.62
N GLY A 355 25.14 -8.06 35.62
CA GLY A 355 24.20 -8.60 36.62
C GLY A 355 23.35 -9.78 36.13
N VAL A 356 23.47 -10.16 34.85
CA VAL A 356 22.78 -11.31 34.25
C VAL A 356 23.57 -12.61 34.47
N PRO A 357 22.93 -13.70 34.93
CA PRO A 357 23.59 -14.99 35.15
C PRO A 357 24.19 -15.60 33.89
N ALA A 358 25.25 -16.39 34.05
CA ALA A 358 25.94 -17.09 32.96
C ALA A 358 25.03 -18.01 32.13
N THR A 359 23.96 -18.56 32.73
CA THR A 359 22.96 -19.39 32.03
C THR A 359 22.17 -18.59 30.99
N SER A 360 21.81 -17.35 31.32
CA SER A 360 21.13 -16.43 30.41
C SER A 360 22.07 -15.90 29.33
N VAL A 361 23.32 -15.58 29.68
CA VAL A 361 24.35 -15.22 28.69
C VAL A 361 24.61 -16.36 27.71
N ARG A 362 24.64 -17.62 28.18
CA ARG A 362 24.73 -18.82 27.32
C ARG A 362 23.54 -18.91 26.35
N ARG A 363 22.32 -18.59 26.82
CA ARG A 363 21.13 -18.54 25.96
C ARG A 363 21.26 -17.45 24.90
N PHE A 364 21.65 -16.23 25.29
CA PHE A 364 21.92 -15.12 24.37
C PHE A 364 22.94 -15.52 23.28
N LEU A 365 24.12 -16.02 23.67
CA LEU A 365 25.16 -16.46 22.75
C LEU A 365 24.69 -17.56 21.79
N ARG A 366 23.80 -18.46 22.26
CA ARG A 366 23.20 -19.50 21.41
C ARG A 366 22.28 -18.88 20.35
N HIS A 367 21.46 -17.89 20.71
CA HIS A 367 20.62 -17.17 19.75
C HIS A 367 21.48 -16.39 18.75
N LEU A 368 22.43 -15.60 19.24
CA LEU A 368 23.35 -14.84 18.39
C LEU A 368 24.11 -15.74 17.42
N ARG A 369 24.73 -16.83 17.90
CA ARG A 369 25.43 -17.80 17.06
C ARG A 369 24.52 -18.44 16.01
N ARG A 370 23.26 -18.66 16.37
CA ARG A 370 22.28 -19.20 15.42
C ARG A 370 22.06 -18.23 14.28
N ILE A 371 21.86 -16.96 14.58
CA ILE A 371 21.59 -15.91 13.60
C ILE A 371 22.83 -15.65 12.74
N VAL A 372 23.97 -15.33 13.35
CA VAL A 372 25.14 -14.81 12.61
C VAL A 372 26.07 -15.87 12.02
N LYS A 373 25.91 -17.15 12.40
CA LYS A 373 26.85 -18.21 11.98
C LYS A 373 26.19 -19.44 11.37
N THR A 374 25.15 -20.00 12.00
CA THR A 374 24.60 -21.30 11.54
C THR A 374 23.42 -21.17 10.59
N ARG A 375 22.49 -20.25 10.85
CA ARG A 375 21.31 -20.00 10.01
C ARG A 375 21.44 -18.83 9.06
N THR A 376 22.51 -18.04 9.16
CA THR A 376 22.73 -16.92 8.24
C THR A 376 22.73 -17.37 6.78
N THR A 377 22.18 -16.51 5.93
CA THR A 377 22.26 -16.59 4.48
C THR A 377 23.64 -16.19 3.95
N GLY A 378 24.52 -15.70 4.83
CA GLY A 378 25.84 -15.15 4.54
C GLY A 378 25.88 -13.63 4.58
N LEU A 379 24.85 -12.98 5.13
CA LEU A 379 24.76 -11.54 5.29
C LEU A 379 25.84 -10.97 6.25
N PHE A 380 26.20 -11.74 7.28
CA PHE A 380 27.17 -11.31 8.28
C PHE A 380 28.60 -11.64 7.84
N VAL A 381 29.40 -10.60 7.67
CA VAL A 381 30.79 -10.69 7.18
C VAL A 381 31.77 -10.42 8.31
N ALA A 382 32.96 -11.03 8.27
CA ALA A 382 33.96 -10.81 9.32
C ALA A 382 34.47 -9.36 9.33
N GLN A 383 34.76 -8.85 8.14
CA GLN A 383 35.09 -7.45 7.86
C GLN A 383 34.48 -7.08 6.51
N ARG A 384 33.98 -5.85 6.38
CA ARG A 384 33.41 -5.37 5.13
C ARG A 384 34.53 -5.07 4.13
N PRO A 385 34.57 -5.71 2.95
CA PRO A 385 35.54 -5.38 1.92
C PRO A 385 35.17 -4.07 1.22
N THR A 386 36.13 -3.43 0.55
CA THR A 386 35.97 -2.09 -0.06
C THR A 386 34.91 -1.98 -1.16
N TRP A 387 34.54 -3.09 -1.79
CA TRP A 387 33.53 -3.15 -2.85
C TRP A 387 32.10 -3.38 -2.32
N MET A 388 31.96 -3.65 -1.02
CA MET A 388 30.68 -3.82 -0.35
C MET A 388 30.33 -2.53 0.38
N VAL A 389 29.06 -2.15 0.34
CA VAL A 389 28.59 -0.89 0.93
C VAL A 389 27.97 -1.09 2.31
N SER A 390 28.03 -0.05 3.13
CA SER A 390 27.15 0.11 4.29
C SER A 390 25.78 0.52 3.81
N LEU A 391 24.72 -0.14 4.28
CA LEU A 391 23.37 0.34 4.00
C LEU A 391 23.12 1.66 4.72
N SER A 392 23.47 1.80 5.99
CA SER A 392 23.25 3.05 6.74
C SER A 392 23.97 4.23 6.10
N ASP A 393 25.23 4.07 5.66
CA ASP A 393 25.95 5.19 5.02
C ASP A 393 25.26 5.60 3.71
N LYS A 394 24.78 4.62 2.94
CA LYS A 394 24.04 4.88 1.69
C LYS A 394 22.66 5.48 1.91
N MET A 395 21.99 5.14 3.02
CA MET A 395 20.71 5.77 3.41
C MET A 395 20.91 7.18 3.97
N ARG A 396 22.07 7.50 4.56
CA ARG A 396 22.42 8.88 4.94
C ARG A 396 22.69 9.77 3.73
N GLU A 397 23.13 9.20 2.62
CA GLU A 397 23.31 9.87 1.32
C GLU A 397 22.00 9.93 0.48
N ILE A 398 20.83 9.82 1.12
CA ILE A 398 19.55 9.81 0.41
C ILE A 398 19.25 11.17 -0.24
N ARG A 399 18.75 11.15 -1.48
CA ARG A 399 18.45 12.35 -2.26
C ARG A 399 17.00 12.31 -2.74
N GLY A 400 16.37 13.48 -2.79
CA GLY A 400 15.05 13.57 -3.42
C GLY A 400 15.12 13.30 -4.92
N GLY A 401 14.00 12.84 -5.49
CA GLY A 401 13.94 12.43 -6.89
C GLY A 401 14.58 11.07 -7.18
N HIS A 402 15.08 10.36 -6.15
CA HIS A 402 15.75 9.07 -6.28
C HIS A 402 14.92 7.94 -5.66
N VAL A 403 15.13 6.72 -6.18
CA VAL A 403 14.48 5.49 -5.71
C VAL A 403 15.55 4.52 -5.24
N TYR A 404 15.39 3.99 -4.03
CA TYR A 404 16.34 3.08 -3.39
C TYR A 404 15.64 1.74 -3.19
N VAL A 405 16.04 0.73 -3.95
CA VAL A 405 15.46 -0.61 -3.85
C VAL A 405 16.43 -1.50 -3.08
N VAL A 406 16.02 -1.95 -1.90
CA VAL A 406 16.81 -2.86 -1.05
C VAL A 406 16.20 -4.25 -1.12
N ASP A 407 16.95 -5.19 -1.67
CA ASP A 407 16.53 -6.59 -1.72
C ASP A 407 16.76 -7.29 -0.39
N ILE A 408 15.71 -7.93 0.11
CA ILE A 408 15.72 -8.75 1.31
C ILE A 408 15.02 -10.10 1.08
N ALA A 409 14.66 -10.42 -0.17
CA ALA A 409 13.80 -11.55 -0.50
C ALA A 409 14.38 -12.92 -0.13
N LYS A 410 15.70 -13.08 -0.24
CA LYS A 410 16.40 -14.33 0.14
C LYS A 410 16.93 -14.36 1.57
N LEU A 411 16.76 -13.28 2.34
CA LEU A 411 17.22 -13.20 3.72
C LEU A 411 16.31 -14.01 4.65
N THR A 412 16.89 -14.47 5.77
CA THR A 412 16.07 -15.04 6.86
C THR A 412 15.28 -13.96 7.59
N ASP A 413 14.21 -14.33 8.31
CA ASP A 413 13.37 -13.37 9.04
C ASP A 413 14.16 -12.46 9.99
N ASP A 414 15.14 -13.02 10.72
CA ASP A 414 16.02 -12.27 11.62
C ASP A 414 16.89 -11.25 10.85
N GLU A 415 17.41 -11.65 9.69
CA GLU A 415 18.21 -10.80 8.80
C GLU A 415 17.37 -9.71 8.11
N GLN A 416 16.16 -10.04 7.65
CA GLN A 416 15.21 -9.07 7.09
C GLN A 416 14.86 -8.00 8.12
N THR A 417 14.65 -8.40 9.37
CA THR A 417 14.31 -7.48 10.46
C THR A 417 15.45 -6.56 10.82
N LEU A 418 16.69 -7.07 10.81
CA LEU A 418 17.88 -6.22 10.93
C LEU A 418 17.93 -5.18 9.81
N VAL A 419 17.84 -5.60 8.55
CA VAL A 419 17.96 -4.69 7.40
C VAL A 419 16.85 -3.65 7.41
N PHE A 420 15.61 -4.07 7.67
CA PHE A 420 14.48 -3.15 7.77
C PHE A 420 14.65 -2.14 8.90
N GLY A 421 14.96 -2.63 10.10
CA GLY A 421 15.15 -1.78 11.27
C GLY A 421 16.33 -0.84 11.12
N ASP A 422 17.41 -1.26 10.46
CA ASP A 422 18.57 -0.41 10.16
C ASP A 422 18.18 0.77 9.27
N ILE A 423 17.47 0.50 8.17
CA ILE A 423 17.01 1.53 7.24
C ILE A 423 16.09 2.50 7.97
N LEU A 424 15.10 2.00 8.72
CA LEU A 424 14.19 2.87 9.47
C LEU A 424 14.92 3.71 10.51
N ARG A 425 15.77 3.09 11.35
CA ARG A 425 16.53 3.79 12.39
C ARG A 425 17.42 4.86 11.78
N THR A 426 18.16 4.52 10.71
CA THR A 426 19.03 5.46 10.00
C THR A 426 18.24 6.65 9.46
N ILE A 427 17.09 6.42 8.82
CA ILE A 427 16.25 7.51 8.29
C ILE A 427 15.67 8.36 9.43
N TYR A 428 15.16 7.75 10.50
CA TYR A 428 14.64 8.52 11.64
C TYR A 428 15.73 9.35 12.33
N GLU A 429 16.92 8.80 12.51
CA GLU A 429 18.09 9.53 13.06
C GLU A 429 18.46 10.70 12.15
N LEU A 430 18.54 10.47 10.84
CA LEU A 430 18.85 11.50 9.86
C LEU A 430 17.90 12.71 9.98
N TYR A 431 16.59 12.48 9.99
CA TYR A 431 15.59 13.55 10.13
C TYR A 431 15.47 14.14 11.55
N ALA A 432 15.90 13.41 12.59
CA ALA A 432 15.94 13.92 13.96
C ALA A 432 17.12 14.86 14.19
N GLU A 433 18.28 14.54 13.60
CA GLU A 433 19.50 15.35 13.66
C GLU A 433 19.41 16.61 12.78
N GLU A 434 18.70 16.52 11.65
CA GLU A 434 18.48 17.63 10.70
C GLU A 434 17.69 18.81 11.31
N ALA A 435 16.94 18.58 12.40
CA ALA A 435 16.36 19.68 13.18
C ALA A 435 17.39 20.71 13.69
N VAL A 436 18.70 20.43 13.53
CA VAL A 436 19.83 21.23 13.97
C VAL A 436 20.63 21.87 12.81
N TRP A 437 20.51 21.40 11.55
CA TRP A 437 21.31 21.90 10.41
C TRP A 437 20.48 21.99 9.12
N GLU A 438 20.42 23.20 8.51
CA GLU A 438 19.84 23.43 7.18
C GLU A 438 20.78 22.87 6.09
N GLU A 439 20.72 21.56 5.80
CA GLU A 439 21.38 21.01 4.61
C GLU A 439 20.40 20.98 3.42
N GLU A 440 20.69 21.75 2.38
CA GLU A 440 19.87 21.91 1.16
C GLU A 440 19.73 20.61 0.32
N GLU A 441 20.36 19.49 0.70
CA GLU A 441 20.41 18.25 -0.11
C GLU A 441 19.47 17.13 0.34
N LEU A 442 18.89 17.20 1.54
CA LEU A 442 18.02 16.14 2.06
C LEU A 442 16.59 16.25 1.49
N PRO A 443 15.95 15.13 1.13
CA PRO A 443 14.56 15.15 0.70
C PRO A 443 13.69 15.65 1.84
N ARG A 444 12.63 16.40 1.55
CA ARG A 444 11.65 16.81 2.59
C ARG A 444 10.87 15.63 3.15
N LYS A 445 10.71 14.55 2.36
CA LYS A 445 9.94 13.37 2.73
C LYS A 445 10.56 12.10 2.16
N VAL A 446 10.44 11.01 2.90
CA VAL A 446 10.78 9.66 2.43
C VAL A 446 9.53 8.79 2.42
N ILE A 447 9.23 8.21 1.27
CA ILE A 447 8.20 7.17 1.14
C ILE A 447 8.87 5.82 1.32
N ILE A 448 8.43 5.04 2.30
CA ILE A 448 8.94 3.69 2.54
C ILE A 448 7.86 2.68 2.17
N PHE A 449 8.13 1.86 1.17
CA PHE A 449 7.27 0.77 0.73
C PHE A 449 7.81 -0.58 1.18
N VAL A 450 6.92 -1.37 1.80
CA VAL A 450 7.18 -2.74 2.25
C VAL A 450 5.97 -3.61 1.93
N ASP A 451 6.16 -4.66 1.14
CA ASP A 451 5.14 -5.71 1.02
C ASP A 451 5.18 -6.61 2.27
N GLU A 452 4.01 -7.09 2.71
CA GLU A 452 3.85 -7.90 3.93
C GLU A 452 4.28 -7.19 5.23
N LEU A 453 3.95 -5.90 5.37
CA LEU A 453 4.25 -5.07 6.56
C LEU A 453 3.98 -5.76 7.91
N ASN A 454 2.95 -6.60 8.02
CA ASN A 454 2.61 -7.35 9.24
C ASN A 454 3.75 -8.21 9.81
N LYS A 455 4.75 -8.59 9.00
CA LYS A 455 5.91 -9.34 9.45
C LYS A 455 6.93 -8.45 10.17
N TYR A 456 6.96 -7.16 9.85
CA TYR A 456 8.01 -6.23 10.26
C TYR A 456 7.50 -5.11 11.17
N ALA A 457 6.18 -4.89 11.22
CA ALA A 457 5.58 -4.00 12.19
C ALA A 457 5.69 -4.58 13.60
N PRO A 458 6.11 -3.80 14.61
CA PRO A 458 6.11 -4.26 16.00
C PRO A 458 4.69 -4.69 16.38
N LYS A 459 4.57 -5.84 17.05
CA LYS A 459 3.28 -6.27 17.59
C LYS A 459 2.85 -5.21 18.58
N ARG A 460 1.73 -4.52 18.30
CA ARG A 460 1.06 -3.70 19.31
C ARG A 460 0.86 -4.58 20.55
N GLU A 461 1.40 -4.15 21.68
CA GLU A 461 1.02 -4.73 22.96
C GLU A 461 -0.50 -4.69 23.02
N ARG A 462 -1.11 -5.83 23.33
CA ARG A 462 -2.53 -5.85 23.64
C ARG A 462 -2.69 -4.98 24.88
N GLU A 463 -3.22 -3.77 24.70
CA GLU A 463 -3.81 -3.03 25.82
C GLU A 463 -4.74 -4.00 26.54
N SER A 464 -4.44 -4.17 27.83
CA SER A 464 -5.10 -5.13 28.72
C SER A 464 -6.49 -4.66 29.09
#